data_AF-A0A2E4Y8I5-F1
#
_entry.id   AF-A0A2E4Y8I5-F1
#
_cell.length_a   1.000
_cell.length_b   1.000
_cell.length_c   1.000
_cell.angle_alpha   90.00
_cell.angle_beta   90.00
_cell.angle_gamma   90.00
#
_symmetry.space_group_name_H-M   'P 1'
#
loop_
_entity.id
_entity.type
_entity.pdbx_description
1 polymer ?
#
loop_
_entity_poly.entity_id
_entity_poly.type
_entity_poly.pdbx_seq_one_letter_code
_entity_poly.pdbx_strand_id
1 'polypeptide(L)'
;MRTFLKSVFISGFCSFFFLNSTPLLSQELDRKSKSFTEELQFFYSEIKKQMDKGGKKGSKKKSNQEDLVKRALKVRDYFRGLDEKDVIPKLRESIERTPFRSLFDRYPILYRFLKEEFRDETALPLLFSLTNKKGYFVIYGIFFLLTLLLNYYLKKKAEDEGGAIGAWFRRIALLFVLRIGAFVFLFGKELFPTLKIIFKLL
;
A
#
# COMPACT_ATOMS: atom_id res chain seq x y z
N MET A 1 -35.41 -25.43 -24.09
CA MET A 1 -35.17 -25.82 -22.68
C MET A 1 -33.79 -26.45 -22.39
N ARG A 2 -32.81 -26.46 -23.34
CA ARG A 2 -31.45 -26.99 -23.10
C ARG A 2 -30.36 -25.94 -22.87
N THR A 3 -30.69 -24.65 -22.99
CA THR A 3 -29.76 -23.52 -22.79
C THR A 3 -29.77 -22.91 -21.40
N PHE A 4 -30.79 -23.20 -20.57
CA PHE A 4 -30.91 -22.66 -19.22
C PHE A 4 -30.04 -23.39 -18.17
N LEU A 5 -29.65 -24.65 -18.39
CA LEU A 5 -28.82 -25.40 -17.45
C LEU A 5 -27.31 -25.10 -17.55
N LYS A 6 -26.83 -24.51 -18.65
CA LYS A 6 -25.39 -24.19 -18.81
C LYS A 6 -24.97 -22.90 -18.09
N SER A 7 -25.86 -21.94 -17.86
CA SER A 7 -25.47 -20.68 -17.17
C SER A 7 -25.43 -20.81 -15.65
N VAL A 8 -26.22 -21.73 -15.06
CA VAL A 8 -26.23 -21.97 -13.61
C VAL A 8 -24.97 -22.73 -13.15
N PHE A 9 -24.38 -23.59 -14.00
CA PHE A 9 -23.17 -24.32 -13.65
C PHE A 9 -21.89 -23.46 -13.67
N ILE A 10 -21.83 -22.42 -14.51
CA ILE A 10 -20.64 -21.56 -14.63
C ILE A 10 -20.63 -20.47 -13.55
N SER A 11 -21.78 -20.00 -13.06
CA SER A 11 -21.83 -19.03 -11.95
C SER A 11 -21.58 -19.68 -10.56
N GLY A 12 -21.86 -20.98 -10.42
CA GLY A 12 -21.57 -21.74 -9.21
C GLY A 12 -20.07 -22.02 -9.01
N PHE A 13 -19.34 -22.29 -10.08
CA PHE A 13 -17.93 -22.72 -10.00
C PHE A 13 -16.95 -21.57 -9.66
N CYS A 14 -17.24 -20.33 -10.10
CA CYS A 14 -16.44 -19.17 -9.70
C CYS A 14 -16.68 -18.73 -8.25
N SER A 15 -17.88 -18.94 -7.72
CA SER A 15 -18.20 -18.63 -6.32
C SER A 15 -17.59 -19.66 -5.36
N PHE A 16 -17.49 -20.92 -5.78
CA PHE A 16 -16.92 -21.99 -4.95
C PHE A 16 -15.39 -21.89 -4.80
N PHE A 17 -14.67 -21.41 -5.81
CA PHE A 17 -13.21 -21.22 -5.73
C PHE A 17 -12.80 -20.02 -4.85
N PHE A 18 -13.66 -19.00 -4.74
CA PHE A 18 -13.40 -17.84 -3.88
C PHE A 18 -13.83 -18.05 -2.41
N LEU A 19 -14.81 -18.94 -2.14
CA LEU A 19 -15.29 -19.20 -0.78
C LEU A 19 -14.57 -20.34 -0.03
N ASN A 20 -13.89 -21.28 -0.73
CA ASN A 20 -13.14 -22.37 -0.07
C ASN A 20 -11.63 -22.11 0.11
N SER A 21 -11.10 -21.03 -0.46
CA SER A 21 -9.67 -20.67 -0.34
C SER A 21 -9.37 -19.75 0.86
N THR A 22 -10.40 -19.21 1.50
CA THR A 22 -10.25 -18.25 2.59
C THR A 22 -9.76 -18.83 3.92
N PRO A 23 -10.10 -20.04 4.40
CA PRO A 23 -9.68 -20.48 5.72
C PRO A 23 -8.19 -20.84 5.78
N LEU A 24 -7.63 -21.35 4.67
CA LEU A 24 -6.21 -21.72 4.62
C LEU A 24 -5.33 -20.47 4.44
N LEU A 25 -5.74 -19.56 3.54
CA LEU A 25 -5.04 -18.29 3.34
C LEU A 25 -5.17 -17.39 4.57
N SER A 26 -6.32 -17.39 5.26
CA SER A 26 -6.51 -16.62 6.50
C SER A 26 -5.69 -17.19 7.65
N GLN A 27 -5.58 -18.52 7.80
CA GLN A 27 -4.70 -19.11 8.81
C GLN A 27 -3.22 -18.83 8.55
N GLU A 28 -2.79 -18.84 7.28
CA GLU A 28 -1.40 -18.54 6.94
C GLU A 28 -1.09 -17.05 7.09
N LEU A 29 -2.04 -16.17 6.76
CA LEU A 29 -1.96 -14.74 7.08
C LEU A 29 -1.97 -14.49 8.59
N ASP A 30 -2.74 -15.23 9.38
CA ASP A 30 -2.77 -15.08 10.85
C ASP A 30 -1.50 -15.60 11.51
N ARG A 31 -0.93 -16.72 11.03
CA ARG A 31 0.37 -17.23 11.50
C ARG A 31 1.50 -16.26 11.12
N LYS A 32 1.52 -15.78 9.87
CA LYS A 32 2.51 -14.77 9.43
C LYS A 32 2.31 -13.43 10.13
N SER A 33 1.06 -13.06 10.44
CA SER A 33 0.73 -11.85 11.22
C SER A 33 1.22 -11.95 12.65
N LYS A 34 1.03 -13.10 13.33
CA LYS A 34 1.54 -13.32 14.69
C LYS A 34 3.07 -13.33 14.75
N SER A 35 3.74 -14.06 13.85
CA SER A 35 5.21 -14.04 13.79
C SER A 35 5.75 -12.65 13.44
N PHE A 36 5.06 -11.91 12.55
CA PHE A 36 5.40 -10.53 12.21
C PHE A 36 5.18 -9.56 13.39
N THR A 37 4.14 -9.78 14.19
CA THR A 37 3.87 -8.98 15.39
C THR A 37 4.94 -9.22 16.46
N GLU A 38 5.40 -10.47 16.62
CA GLU A 38 6.52 -10.83 17.50
C GLU A 38 7.86 -10.25 17.01
N GLU A 39 8.13 -10.30 15.69
CA GLU A 39 9.35 -9.75 15.10
C GLU A 39 9.36 -8.21 15.13
N LEU A 40 8.21 -7.57 14.91
CA LEU A 40 8.05 -6.14 15.13
C LEU A 40 8.21 -5.77 16.59
N GLN A 41 7.67 -6.55 17.53
CA GLN A 41 7.88 -6.30 18.96
C GLN A 41 9.35 -6.45 19.33
N PHE A 42 10.05 -7.43 18.77
CA PHE A 42 11.49 -7.61 18.95
C PHE A 42 12.28 -6.43 18.39
N PHE A 43 12.03 -6.03 17.15
CA PHE A 43 12.68 -4.87 16.51
C PHE A 43 12.38 -3.56 17.26
N TYR A 44 11.13 -3.39 17.69
CA TYR A 44 10.74 -2.26 18.53
C TYR A 44 11.42 -2.31 19.89
N SER A 45 11.64 -3.49 20.47
CA SER A 45 12.35 -3.67 21.74
C SER A 45 13.85 -3.41 21.61
N GLU A 46 14.45 -3.73 20.45
CA GLU A 46 15.87 -3.50 20.17
C GLU A 46 16.15 -2.02 19.90
N ILE A 47 15.29 -1.37 19.10
CA ILE A 47 15.30 0.09 18.94
C ILE A 47 14.99 0.75 20.29
N LYS A 48 14.06 0.23 21.08
CA LYS A 48 13.76 0.75 22.42
C LYS A 48 14.93 0.56 23.38
N LYS A 49 15.68 -0.55 23.35
CA LYS A 49 16.92 -0.74 24.12
C LYS A 49 18.01 0.26 23.70
N GLN A 50 18.10 0.55 22.41
CA GLN A 50 18.98 1.60 21.87
C GLN A 50 18.51 3.01 22.32
N MET A 51 17.20 3.22 22.53
CA MET A 51 16.61 4.48 23.01
C MET A 51 16.58 4.63 24.55
N ASP A 52 16.44 3.54 25.32
CA ASP A 52 16.32 3.53 26.79
C ASP A 52 17.68 3.71 27.49
N LYS A 53 18.80 3.62 26.75
CA LYS A 53 20.08 4.22 27.19
C LYS A 53 20.02 5.76 27.30
N GLY A 54 18.90 6.39 26.94
CA GLY A 54 18.72 7.85 26.96
C GLY A 54 17.38 8.39 27.50
N GLY A 55 16.49 7.63 28.15
CA GLY A 55 15.36 8.28 28.82
C GLY A 55 14.12 7.46 29.21
N LYS A 56 13.96 7.33 30.53
CA LYS A 56 12.72 7.21 31.35
C LYS A 56 11.42 6.70 30.70
N LYS A 57 11.06 5.49 31.13
CA LYS A 57 9.72 4.95 31.48
C LYS A 57 8.48 5.73 31.05
N GLY A 58 7.69 5.06 30.20
CA GLY A 58 6.32 4.69 30.56
C GLY A 58 5.27 5.78 30.48
N SER A 59 4.79 6.05 29.27
CA SER A 59 3.41 6.55 29.08
C SER A 59 2.90 6.03 27.75
N LYS A 60 1.60 5.66 27.65
CA LYS A 60 0.89 5.42 26.38
C LYS A 60 0.85 6.75 25.62
N LYS A 61 2.00 7.15 25.08
CA LYS A 61 2.20 8.41 24.39
C LYS A 61 1.56 8.23 23.02
N LYS A 62 0.44 8.94 22.79
CA LYS A 62 -0.08 9.27 21.47
C LYS A 62 1.15 9.55 20.60
N SER A 63 1.51 8.64 19.70
CA SER A 63 2.78 8.73 18.99
C SER A 63 2.77 10.07 18.26
N ASN A 64 3.57 11.02 18.75
CA ASN A 64 3.53 12.36 18.20
C ASN A 64 4.04 12.22 16.77
N GLN A 65 3.27 12.67 15.78
CA GLN A 65 3.59 12.42 14.37
C GLN A 65 4.96 13.02 13.99
N GLU A 66 5.36 14.08 14.70
CA GLU A 66 6.72 14.62 14.71
C GLU A 66 7.80 13.58 15.06
N ASP A 67 7.53 12.65 15.96
CA ASP A 67 8.45 11.57 16.32
C ASP A 67 8.62 10.58 15.16
N LEU A 68 7.56 10.35 14.36
CA LEU A 68 7.64 9.51 13.16
C LEU A 68 8.46 10.19 12.06
N VAL A 69 8.25 11.49 11.84
CA VAL A 69 9.04 12.28 10.89
C VAL A 69 10.51 12.30 11.32
N LYS A 70 10.80 12.55 12.60
CA LYS A 70 12.17 12.51 13.13
C LYS A 70 12.82 11.14 12.96
N ARG A 71 12.07 10.05 13.16
CA ARG A 71 12.58 8.68 12.92
C ARG A 71 12.89 8.46 11.44
N ALA A 72 11.99 8.86 10.56
CA ALA A 72 12.19 8.75 9.12
C ALA A 72 13.41 9.54 8.62
N LEU A 73 13.59 10.76 9.13
CA LEU A 73 14.77 11.58 8.83
C LEU A 73 16.06 10.92 9.34
N LYS A 74 16.07 10.32 10.53
CA LYS A 74 17.24 9.58 11.03
C LYS A 74 17.60 8.37 10.16
N VAL A 75 16.59 7.63 9.69
CA VAL A 75 16.80 6.50 8.77
C VAL A 75 17.37 7.00 7.44
N ARG A 76 16.81 8.10 6.90
CA ARG A 76 17.32 8.77 5.71
C ARG A 76 18.79 9.17 5.88
N ASP A 77 19.12 9.85 6.97
CA ASP A 77 20.47 10.34 7.22
C ASP A 77 21.48 9.19 7.38
N TYR A 78 21.08 8.06 7.97
CA TYR A 78 21.87 6.84 8.01
C TYR A 78 22.19 6.32 6.60
N PHE A 79 21.20 6.22 5.71
CA PHE A 79 21.41 5.74 4.35
C PHE A 79 22.17 6.74 3.47
N ARG A 80 22.04 8.05 3.74
CA ARG A 80 22.75 9.10 3.01
C ARG A 80 24.26 9.12 3.32
N GLY A 81 24.63 8.76 4.54
CA GLY A 81 26.04 8.67 4.97
C GLY A 81 26.78 7.43 4.47
N LEU A 82 26.09 6.49 3.83
CA LEU A 82 26.71 5.29 3.25
C LEU A 82 27.18 5.55 1.82
N ASP A 83 28.27 4.88 1.45
CA ASP A 83 28.72 4.82 0.07
C ASP A 83 27.66 4.19 -0.84
N GLU A 84 27.58 4.67 -2.08
CA GLU A 84 26.52 4.28 -3.01
C GLU A 84 26.49 2.77 -3.30
N LYS A 85 27.64 2.11 -3.18
CA LYS A 85 27.79 0.66 -3.35
C LYS A 85 27.22 -0.14 -2.18
N ASP A 86 27.16 0.46 -0.99
CA ASP A 86 26.77 -0.21 0.26
C ASP A 86 25.29 -0.02 0.61
N VAL A 87 24.62 0.96 -0.02
CA VAL A 87 23.21 1.25 0.25
C VAL A 87 22.28 0.10 -0.16
N ILE A 88 22.47 -0.47 -1.35
CA ILE A 88 21.60 -1.56 -1.86
C ILE A 88 21.74 -2.85 -1.02
N PRO A 89 22.95 -3.34 -0.69
CA PRO A 89 23.12 -4.50 0.18
C PRO A 89 22.42 -4.33 1.54
N LYS A 90 22.55 -3.15 2.17
CA LYS A 90 21.89 -2.88 3.46
C LYS A 90 20.36 -2.74 3.35
N LEU A 91 19.87 -2.16 2.25
CA LEU A 91 18.45 -2.14 1.94
C LEU A 91 17.91 -3.56 1.77
N ARG A 92 18.64 -4.42 1.05
CA ARG A 92 18.30 -5.83 0.89
C ARG A 92 18.24 -6.53 2.24
N GLU A 93 19.26 -6.41 3.08
CA GLU A 93 19.27 -7.02 4.42
C GLU A 93 18.08 -6.55 5.27
N SER A 94 17.74 -5.26 5.21
CA SER A 94 16.60 -4.69 5.93
C SER A 94 15.26 -5.21 5.42
N ILE A 95 15.13 -5.40 4.09
CA ILE A 95 13.91 -5.85 3.42
C ILE A 95 13.74 -7.37 3.51
N GLU A 96 14.83 -8.14 3.60
CA GLU A 96 14.79 -9.60 3.76
C GLU A 96 14.03 -10.03 5.01
N ARG A 97 14.03 -9.17 6.05
CA ARG A 97 13.28 -9.36 7.29
C ARG A 97 11.82 -8.89 7.20
N THR A 98 11.37 -8.42 6.03
CA THR A 98 9.99 -7.93 5.81
C THR A 98 9.18 -8.90 4.95
N PRO A 99 7.84 -8.96 5.12
CA PRO A 99 6.98 -9.79 4.26
C PRO A 99 7.00 -9.37 2.79
N PHE A 100 7.51 -8.17 2.50
CA PHE A 100 7.66 -7.65 1.14
C PHE A 100 8.88 -8.19 0.40
N ARG A 101 9.75 -8.98 1.04
CA ARG A 101 10.95 -9.57 0.41
C ARG A 101 10.66 -10.14 -0.98
N SER A 102 9.63 -10.98 -1.10
CA SER A 102 9.27 -11.63 -2.37
C SER A 102 8.96 -10.64 -3.50
N LEU A 103 8.40 -9.47 -3.16
CA LEU A 103 8.10 -8.40 -4.12
C LEU A 103 9.39 -7.72 -4.59
N PHE A 104 10.30 -7.42 -3.67
CA PHE A 104 11.59 -6.79 -3.98
C PHE A 104 12.54 -7.72 -4.73
N ASP A 105 12.54 -9.01 -4.41
CA ASP A 105 13.32 -10.02 -5.13
C ASP A 105 12.83 -10.18 -6.58
N ARG A 106 11.51 -10.07 -6.81
CA ARG A 106 10.93 -10.10 -8.17
C ARG A 106 11.17 -8.82 -8.95
N TYR A 107 11.21 -7.67 -8.26
CA TYR A 107 11.35 -6.34 -8.88
C TYR A 107 12.57 -5.60 -8.32
N PRO A 108 13.79 -5.89 -8.81
CA PRO A 108 15.02 -5.27 -8.28
C PRO A 108 15.06 -3.74 -8.48
N ILE A 109 14.25 -3.21 -9.40
CA ILE A 109 14.09 -1.77 -9.59
C ILE A 109 13.55 -1.07 -8.33
N LEU A 110 12.82 -1.77 -7.47
CA LEU A 110 12.32 -1.23 -6.21
C LEU A 110 13.47 -0.87 -5.24
N TYR A 111 14.59 -1.62 -5.27
CA TYR A 111 15.77 -1.27 -4.49
C TYR A 111 16.41 0.03 -4.98
N ARG A 112 16.45 0.24 -6.30
CA ARG A 112 16.96 1.49 -6.90
C ARG A 112 16.03 2.66 -6.59
N PHE A 113 14.72 2.43 -6.64
CA PHE A 113 13.71 3.40 -6.26
C PHE A 113 13.88 3.83 -4.80
N LEU A 114 13.98 2.88 -3.86
CA LEU A 114 14.22 3.22 -2.45
C LEU A 114 15.55 3.95 -2.26
N LYS A 115 16.61 3.55 -2.96
CA LYS A 115 17.91 4.25 -2.91
C LYS A 115 17.76 5.72 -3.29
N GLU A 116 17.09 6.02 -4.40
CA GLU A 116 16.86 7.41 -4.84
C GLU A 116 15.93 8.14 -3.87
N GLU A 117 14.85 7.51 -3.40
CA GLU A 117 13.89 8.08 -2.45
C GLU A 117 14.56 8.44 -1.10
N PHE A 118 15.45 7.60 -0.58
CA PHE A 118 16.21 7.87 0.65
C PHE A 118 17.28 8.95 0.47
N ARG A 119 17.72 9.24 -0.76
CA ARG A 119 18.68 10.30 -1.04
C ARG A 119 18.01 11.63 -1.40
N ASP A 120 16.76 11.60 -1.86
CA ASP A 120 15.98 12.79 -2.15
C ASP A 120 15.59 13.52 -0.85
N GLU A 121 15.98 14.79 -0.75
CA GLU A 121 15.74 15.61 0.43
C GLU A 121 14.26 15.98 0.60
N THR A 122 13.49 15.93 -0.48
CA THR A 122 12.12 16.45 -0.57
C THR A 122 11.07 15.35 -0.60
N ALA A 123 11.35 14.22 -1.26
CA ALA A 123 10.37 13.17 -1.48
C ALA A 123 9.90 12.53 -0.17
N LEU A 124 10.83 12.14 0.69
CA LEU A 124 10.54 11.47 1.95
C LEU A 124 9.71 12.36 2.92
N PRO A 125 10.09 13.62 3.21
CA PRO A 125 9.28 14.50 4.04
C PRO A 125 7.89 14.78 3.45
N LEU A 126 7.77 14.91 2.13
CA LEU A 126 6.48 15.11 1.45
C LEU A 126 5.58 13.87 1.58
N LEU A 127 6.13 12.67 1.46
CA LEU A 127 5.40 11.42 1.67
C LEU A 127 4.87 11.31 3.11
N PHE A 128 5.66 11.69 4.11
CA PHE A 128 5.19 11.75 5.49
C PHE A 128 4.19 12.90 5.72
N SER A 129 4.35 14.03 5.02
CA SER A 129 3.37 15.13 5.07
C SER A 129 1.99 14.71 4.54
N LEU A 130 1.94 13.73 3.64
CA LEU A 130 0.70 13.10 3.19
C LEU A 130 -0.09 12.57 4.38
N THR A 131 0.58 11.87 5.30
CA THR A 131 -0.04 11.28 6.49
C THR A 131 -0.56 12.34 7.48
N ASN A 132 -0.05 13.58 7.43
CA ASN A 132 -0.58 14.69 8.24
C ASN A 132 -1.92 15.20 7.72
N LYS A 133 -2.16 15.04 6.41
CA LYS A 133 -3.33 15.55 5.70
C LYS A 133 -4.55 14.65 5.83
N LYS A 134 -4.93 14.31 7.08
CA LYS A 134 -6.11 13.46 7.38
C LYS A 134 -7.38 13.93 6.67
N GLY A 135 -7.57 15.25 6.53
CA GLY A 135 -8.70 15.82 5.79
C GLY A 135 -8.79 15.34 4.34
N TYR A 136 -7.66 15.25 3.64
CA TYR A 136 -7.64 14.76 2.24
C TYR A 136 -7.98 13.27 2.16
N PHE A 137 -7.55 12.46 3.14
CA PHE A 137 -7.96 11.06 3.23
C PHE A 137 -9.46 10.90 3.52
N VAL A 138 -10.05 11.76 4.36
CA VAL A 138 -11.50 11.75 4.59
C VAL A 138 -12.24 12.14 3.32
N ILE A 139 -11.83 13.20 2.64
CA ILE A 139 -12.43 13.62 1.35
C ILE A 139 -12.31 12.50 0.31
N TYR A 140 -11.14 11.88 0.21
CA TYR A 140 -10.94 10.73 -0.68
C TYR A 140 -11.84 9.54 -0.29
N GLY A 141 -12.01 9.28 1.00
CA GLY A 141 -12.93 8.25 1.51
C GLY A 141 -14.39 8.52 1.14
N ILE A 142 -14.84 9.77 1.27
CA ILE A 142 -16.18 10.19 0.83
C ILE A 142 -16.33 9.99 -0.68
N PHE A 143 -15.33 10.41 -1.46
CA PHE A 143 -15.33 10.21 -2.91
C PHE A 143 -15.38 8.72 -3.27
N PHE A 144 -14.64 7.88 -2.53
CA PHE A 144 -14.65 6.43 -2.71
C PHE A 144 -16.04 5.84 -2.46
N LEU A 145 -16.73 6.27 -1.39
CA LEU A 145 -18.11 5.90 -1.11
C LEU A 145 -19.07 6.33 -2.23
N LEU A 146 -18.93 7.55 -2.75
CA LEU A 146 -19.72 8.00 -3.90
C LEU A 146 -19.45 7.14 -5.14
N THR A 147 -18.19 6.76 -5.41
CA THR A 147 -17.89 5.86 -6.54
C THR A 147 -18.48 4.47 -6.35
N LEU A 148 -18.62 3.98 -5.10
CA LEU A 148 -19.30 2.72 -4.81
C LEU A 148 -20.81 2.79 -5.08
N LEU A 149 -21.46 3.89 -4.69
CA LEU A 149 -22.87 4.13 -5.01
C LEU A 149 -23.08 4.25 -6.52
N LEU A 150 -22.21 4.98 -7.21
CA LEU A 150 -22.24 5.11 -8.66
C LEU A 150 -22.05 3.76 -9.35
N ASN A 151 -21.13 2.94 -8.86
CA ASN A 151 -20.90 1.58 -9.33
C ASN A 151 -22.14 0.69 -9.20
N TYR A 152 -22.86 0.81 -8.09
CA TYR A 152 -24.12 0.10 -7.87
C TYR A 152 -25.21 0.56 -8.86
N TYR A 153 -25.37 1.87 -9.06
CA TYR A 153 -26.33 2.43 -10.01
C TYR A 153 -26.03 2.01 -11.46
N LEU A 154 -24.75 2.10 -11.88
CA LEU A 154 -24.31 1.68 -13.21
C LEU A 154 -24.46 0.17 -13.43
N LYS A 155 -24.33 -0.64 -12.37
CA LYS A 155 -24.60 -2.08 -12.47
C LYS A 155 -26.05 -2.34 -12.84
N LYS A 156 -26.99 -1.70 -12.13
CA LYS A 156 -28.42 -1.88 -12.36
C LYS A 156 -28.82 -1.51 -13.79
N LYS A 157 -28.32 -0.39 -14.30
CA LYS A 157 -28.61 0.06 -15.68
C LYS A 157 -28.00 -0.85 -16.76
N ALA A 158 -26.81 -1.41 -16.51
CA ALA A 158 -26.16 -2.30 -17.47
C ALA A 158 -26.85 -3.67 -17.60
N GLU A 159 -27.59 -4.10 -16.57
CA GLU A 159 -28.41 -5.32 -16.62
C GLU A 159 -29.61 -5.15 -17.58
N ASP A 160 -30.10 -3.92 -17.78
CA ASP A 160 -31.21 -3.61 -18.68
C ASP A 160 -30.79 -3.52 -20.17
N GLU A 161 -29.50 -3.25 -20.47
CA GLU A 161 -29.00 -2.97 -21.83
C GLU A 161 -28.39 -4.18 -22.56
N GLY A 162 -28.43 -5.39 -21.98
CA GLY A 162 -28.14 -6.66 -22.69
C GLY A 162 -26.69 -6.93 -23.12
N GLY A 163 -25.77 -5.99 -22.95
CA GLY A 163 -24.35 -6.10 -23.34
C GLY A 163 -23.40 -6.37 -22.16
N ALA A 164 -23.35 -7.61 -21.66
CA ALA A 164 -22.72 -7.92 -20.36
C ALA A 164 -21.21 -7.59 -20.26
N ILE A 165 -20.39 -7.87 -21.28
CA ILE A 165 -18.92 -7.75 -21.18
C ILE A 165 -18.43 -6.33 -21.47
N GLY A 166 -18.94 -5.70 -22.54
CA GLY A 166 -18.54 -4.34 -22.92
C GLY A 166 -18.99 -3.29 -21.90
N ALA A 167 -20.20 -3.42 -21.36
CA ALA A 167 -20.69 -2.54 -20.30
C ALA A 167 -19.91 -2.71 -19.00
N TRP A 168 -19.50 -3.95 -18.67
CA TRP A 168 -18.67 -4.23 -17.51
C TRP A 168 -17.29 -3.58 -17.62
N PHE A 169 -16.60 -3.73 -18.75
CA PHE A 169 -15.28 -3.14 -18.96
C PHE A 169 -15.33 -1.61 -18.95
N ARG A 170 -16.30 -1.01 -19.66
CA ARG A 170 -16.51 0.45 -19.66
C ARG A 170 -16.78 0.99 -18.26
N ARG A 171 -17.59 0.29 -17.45
CA ARG A 171 -17.87 0.66 -16.06
C ARG A 171 -16.63 0.62 -15.19
N ILE A 172 -15.83 -0.45 -15.28
CA ILE A 172 -14.58 -0.55 -14.51
C ILE A 172 -13.60 0.54 -14.92
N ALA A 173 -13.40 0.75 -16.22
CA ALA A 173 -12.52 1.79 -16.73
C ALA A 173 -12.95 3.17 -16.24
N LEU A 174 -14.24 3.50 -16.31
CA LEU A 174 -14.79 4.78 -15.84
C LEU A 174 -14.54 4.98 -14.34
N LEU A 175 -14.85 3.97 -13.51
CA LEU A 175 -14.63 4.05 -12.06
C LEU A 175 -13.15 4.14 -11.70
N PHE A 176 -12.30 3.45 -12.45
CA PHE A 176 -10.86 3.46 -12.24
C PHE A 176 -10.27 4.83 -12.58
N VAL A 177 -10.62 5.39 -13.74
CA VAL A 177 -10.23 6.75 -14.13
C VAL A 177 -10.72 7.77 -13.13
N LEU A 178 -11.97 7.64 -12.66
CA LEU A 178 -12.54 8.55 -11.66
C LEU A 178 -11.78 8.48 -10.32
N ARG A 179 -11.46 7.27 -9.85
CA ARG A 179 -10.72 7.06 -8.60
C ARG A 179 -9.28 7.53 -8.68
N ILE A 180 -8.58 7.23 -9.78
CA ILE A 180 -7.22 7.72 -10.01
C ILE A 180 -7.25 9.24 -10.17
N GLY A 181 -8.18 9.79 -10.94
CA GLY A 181 -8.33 11.22 -11.13
C GLY A 181 -8.52 11.96 -9.81
N ALA A 182 -9.40 11.47 -8.93
CA ALA A 182 -9.57 12.05 -7.60
C ALA A 182 -8.33 11.89 -6.71
N PHE A 183 -7.66 10.74 -6.77
CA PHE A 183 -6.43 10.52 -6.02
C PHE A 183 -5.31 11.48 -6.46
N VAL A 184 -5.08 11.59 -7.78
CA VAL A 184 -4.09 12.51 -8.36
C VAL A 184 -4.47 13.96 -8.11
N PHE A 185 -5.76 14.32 -8.16
CA PHE A 185 -6.21 15.67 -7.85
C PHE A 185 -5.95 16.05 -6.39
N LEU A 186 -6.20 15.14 -5.45
CA LEU A 186 -6.06 15.40 -4.02
C LEU A 186 -4.62 15.31 -3.51
N PHE A 187 -3.82 14.39 -4.05
CA PHE A 187 -2.47 14.07 -3.57
C PHE A 187 -1.36 14.35 -4.61
N GLY A 188 -1.71 14.92 -5.75
CA GLY A 188 -0.78 15.09 -6.87
C GLY A 188 0.43 15.95 -6.54
N LYS A 189 0.26 16.99 -5.71
CA LYS A 189 1.36 17.89 -5.33
C LYS A 189 2.43 17.18 -4.53
N GLU A 190 2.04 16.23 -3.68
CA GLU A 190 2.93 15.49 -2.81
C GLU A 190 3.48 14.22 -3.46
N LEU A 191 2.72 13.62 -4.38
CA LEU A 191 3.15 12.45 -5.14
C LEU A 191 4.09 12.79 -6.30
N PHE A 192 4.02 14.03 -6.82
CA PHE A 192 4.84 14.47 -7.95
C PHE A 192 6.35 14.21 -7.80
N PRO A 193 7.01 14.56 -6.68
CA PRO A 193 8.44 14.26 -6.50
C PRO A 193 8.74 12.75 -6.52
N THR A 194 7.94 11.94 -5.84
CA THR A 194 8.07 10.47 -5.86
C THR A 194 7.84 9.90 -7.26
N LEU A 195 6.85 10.40 -8.00
CA LEU A 195 6.59 9.98 -9.38
C LEU A 195 7.75 10.35 -10.30
N LYS A 196 8.37 11.52 -10.13
CA LYS A 196 9.54 11.94 -10.90
C LYS A 196 10.71 10.97 -10.73
N ILE A 197 10.91 10.43 -9.53
CA ILE A 197 11.94 9.41 -9.28
C ILE A 197 11.61 8.11 -10.02
N ILE A 198 10.35 7.67 -10.00
CA ILE A 198 9.91 6.47 -10.72
C ILE A 198 10.13 6.65 -12.23
N PHE A 199 9.70 7.76 -12.82
CA PHE A 199 9.88 8.04 -14.25
C PHE A 199 11.35 8.19 -14.65
N LYS A 200 12.25 8.57 -13.74
CA LYS A 200 13.70 8.61 -13.99
C LYS A 200 14.31 7.21 -14.06
N LEU A 201 13.71 6.23 -13.38
CA LEU A 201 14.23 4.86 -13.26
C LEU A 201 13.67 3.91 -14.32
N LEU A 202 12.52 4.26 -14.90
CA LEU A 202 11.82 3.50 -15.95
C LEU A 202 12.43 3.81 -17.33
#